data_AF-A0A969USU2-F1
#
_entry.id   AF-A0A969USU2-F1
#
_cell.length_a   1.000
_cell.length_b   1.000
_cell.length_c   1.000
_cell.angle_alpha   90.00
_cell.angle_beta   90.00
_cell.angle_gamma   90.00
#
_symmetry.space_group_name_H-M   'P 1'
#
loop_
_entity.id
_entity.type
_entity.pdbx_description
1 polymer ?
#
loop_
_entity_poly.entity_id
_entity_poly.type
_entity_poly.pdbx_seq_one_letter_code
_entity_poly.pdbx_strand_id
1 'polypeptide(L)'
;GYDGLQYLYENDPDWNRIGRLLTERYYVELEEQAFLMKTQTAFERYEDLVQRHPDILDRVKLGHLASYLGITQETLSRIRARHRNQQRRRHPAQEI
;
A
#
# COMPACT_ATOMS: atom_id res chain seq x y z
N GLY A 1 19.16 10.32 -15.16
CA GLY A 1 18.73 11.51 -14.39
C GLY A 1 17.50 12.11 -15.05
N TYR A 2 16.90 13.14 -14.43
CA TYR A 2 15.70 13.81 -14.95
C TYR A 2 15.83 14.23 -16.42
N ASP A 3 16.95 14.86 -16.78
CA ASP A 3 17.19 15.36 -18.14
C ASP A 3 17.20 14.24 -19.20
N GLY A 4 17.74 13.07 -18.85
CA GLY A 4 17.75 11.91 -19.76
C GLY A 4 16.34 11.33 -19.99
N LEU A 5 15.47 11.38 -18.97
CA LEU A 5 14.09 10.95 -19.12
C LEU A 5 13.29 11.92 -19.99
N GLN A 6 13.50 13.24 -19.81
CA GLN A 6 12.87 14.26 -20.64
C GLN A 6 13.32 14.14 -22.10
N TYR A 7 14.62 13.92 -22.34
CA TYR A 7 15.13 13.65 -23.67
C TYR A 7 14.42 12.46 -24.34
N LEU A 8 14.24 11.35 -23.62
CA LEU A 8 13.50 10.19 -24.14
C LEU A 8 12.04 10.51 -24.46
N TYR A 9 11.36 11.28 -23.60
CA TYR A 9 9.98 11.69 -23.83
C TYR A 9 9.80 12.62 -25.04
N GLU A 10 10.81 13.44 -25.34
CA GLU A 10 10.78 14.36 -26.48
C GLU A 10 11.17 13.69 -27.80
N ASN A 11 12.05 12.69 -27.75
CA ASN A 11 12.70 12.12 -28.95
C ASN A 11 12.20 10.71 -29.30
N ASP A 12 11.46 10.04 -28.42
CA ASP A 12 10.91 8.71 -28.66
C ASP A 12 9.41 8.64 -28.25
N PRO A 13 8.49 8.51 -29.22
CA PRO A 13 7.06 8.43 -28.97
C PRO A 13 6.64 7.25 -28.08
N ASP A 14 7.37 6.13 -28.11
CA ASP A 14 7.06 4.97 -27.27
C ASP A 14 7.40 5.26 -25.81
N TRP A 15 8.53 5.92 -25.54
CA TRP A 15 8.87 6.37 -24.19
C TRP A 15 7.89 7.40 -23.67
N ASN A 16 7.42 8.33 -24.51
CA ASN A 16 6.36 9.27 -24.15
C ASN A 16 5.06 8.54 -23.76
N ARG A 17 4.65 7.55 -24.56
CA ARG A 17 3.46 6.75 -24.29
C ARG A 17 3.59 5.93 -23.01
N ILE A 18 4.73 5.30 -22.77
CA ILE A 18 5.01 4.56 -21.53
C ILE A 18 4.93 5.51 -20.33
N GLY A 19 5.57 6.67 -20.40
CA GLY A 19 5.54 7.68 -19.34
C GLY A 19 4.11 8.14 -19.02
N ARG A 20 3.29 8.40 -20.05
CA ARG A 20 1.89 8.78 -19.87
C ARG A 20 1.06 7.68 -19.20
N LEU A 21 1.13 6.45 -19.72
CA LEU A 21 0.38 5.32 -19.15
C LEU A 21 0.78 5.02 -17.70
N LEU A 22 2.08 5.11 -17.40
CA LEU A 22 2.60 4.94 -16.06
C LEU A 22 2.06 6.03 -15.12
N THR A 23 2.08 7.29 -15.58
CA THR A 23 1.58 8.44 -14.79
C THR A 23 0.08 8.35 -14.55
N GLU A 24 -0.71 8.02 -15.57
CA GLU A 24 -2.16 7.81 -15.46
C GLU A 24 -2.48 6.73 -14.44
N ARG A 25 -1.77 5.59 -14.49
CA ARG A 25 -1.94 4.52 -13.52
C ARG A 25 -1.60 4.96 -12.10
N TYR A 26 -0.44 5.58 -11.90
CA TYR A 26 -0.05 6.09 -10.58
C TYR A 26 -1.04 7.12 -10.03
N TYR A 27 -1.59 7.96 -10.91
CA TYR A 27 -2.57 8.96 -10.50
C TYR A 27 -3.86 8.31 -9.95
N VAL A 28 -4.38 7.28 -10.64
CA VAL A 28 -5.55 6.53 -10.17
C VAL A 28 -5.26 5.86 -8.82
N GLU A 29 -4.09 5.22 -8.67
CA GLU A 29 -3.69 4.57 -7.42
C GLU A 29 -3.57 5.59 -6.27
N LEU A 30 -3.05 6.79 -6.53
CA LEU A 30 -2.96 7.88 -5.55
C LEU A 30 -4.34 8.43 -5.16
N GLU A 31 -5.24 8.59 -6.12
CA GLU A 31 -6.62 9.04 -5.86
C GLU A 31 -7.35 8.03 -4.98
N GLU A 32 -7.25 6.74 -5.30
CA GLU A 32 -7.82 5.66 -4.48
C GLU A 32 -7.24 5.69 -3.06
N GLN A 33 -5.92 5.77 -2.90
CA GLN A 33 -5.29 5.88 -1.58
C GLN A 33 -5.79 7.10 -0.80
N ALA A 34 -5.90 8.26 -1.44
CA ALA A 34 -6.40 9.48 -0.83
C ALA A 34 -7.88 9.34 -0.41
N PHE A 35 -8.69 8.64 -1.21
CA PHE A 35 -10.07 8.32 -0.86
C PHE A 35 -10.14 7.40 0.36
N LEU A 36 -9.39 6.30 0.38
CA LEU A 36 -9.35 5.36 1.51
C LEU A 36 -8.88 6.04 2.81
N MET A 37 -7.94 6.99 2.73
CA MET A 37 -7.52 7.77 3.91
C MET A 37 -8.66 8.59 4.52
N LYS A 38 -9.60 9.04 3.70
CA LYS A 38 -10.75 9.85 4.15
C LYS A 38 -11.91 8.99 4.62
N THR A 39 -12.09 7.79 4.06
CA THR A 39 -13.31 6.99 4.25
C THR A 39 -13.13 5.79 5.17
N GLN A 40 -11.92 5.24 5.29
CA GLN A 40 -11.64 4.06 6.10
C GLN A 40 -10.93 4.40 7.40
N THR A 41 -11.13 3.56 8.41
CA THR A 41 -10.34 3.53 9.63
C THR A 41 -8.94 2.98 9.38
N ALA A 42 -8.00 3.25 10.29
CA ALA A 42 -6.64 2.70 10.21
C ALA A 42 -6.60 1.17 10.21
N PHE A 43 -7.60 0.51 10.84
CA PHE A 43 -7.69 -0.94 10.87
C PHE A 43 -8.14 -1.50 9.52
N GLU A 44 -9.17 -0.91 8.92
CA GLU A 44 -9.66 -1.32 7.59
C GLU A 44 -8.59 -1.13 6.51
N ARG A 45 -7.87 0.01 6.52
CA ARG A 45 -6.74 0.23 5.62
C ARG A 45 -5.62 -0.79 5.79
N TYR A 46 -5.36 -1.21 7.02
CA TYR A 46 -4.40 -2.27 7.31
C TYR A 46 -4.88 -3.62 6.76
N GLU A 47 -6.15 -3.99 6.98
CA GLU A 47 -6.72 -5.23 6.46
C GLU A 47 -6.66 -5.29 4.94
N ASP A 48 -7.03 -4.20 4.29
CA ASP A 48 -7.01 -4.08 2.83
C ASP A 48 -5.57 -4.19 2.28
N LEU A 49 -4.60 -3.55 2.95
CA LEU A 49 -3.17 -3.66 2.61
C LEU A 49 -2.66 -5.11 2.66
N VAL A 50 -2.97 -5.86 3.73
CA VAL A 50 -2.49 -7.24 3.87
C VAL A 50 -3.25 -8.23 2.99
N GLN A 51 -4.47 -7.90 2.57
CA GLN A 51 -5.23 -8.69 1.59
C GLN A 51 -4.67 -8.49 0.18
N ARG A 52 -4.38 -7.24 -0.21
CA ARG A 52 -3.82 -6.91 -1.53
C ARG A 52 -2.35 -7.32 -1.69
N HIS A 53 -1.58 -7.25 -0.61
CA HIS A 53 -0.15 -7.59 -0.60
C HIS A 53 0.19 -8.48 0.61
N PRO A 54 -0.08 -9.80 0.53
CA PRO A 54 0.11 -10.72 1.66
C PRO A 54 1.55 -10.78 2.20
N ASP A 55 2.55 -10.54 1.34
CA ASP A 55 3.98 -10.58 1.66
C ASP A 55 4.56 -9.24 2.14
N ILE A 56 3.76 -8.17 2.16
CA ILE A 56 4.26 -6.80 2.40
C ILE A 56 4.83 -6.62 3.82
N LEU A 57 4.28 -7.36 4.79
CA LEU A 57 4.68 -7.27 6.19
C LEU A 57 6.10 -7.78 6.44
N ASP A 58 6.60 -8.66 5.58
CA ASP A 58 7.94 -9.26 5.70
C ASP A 58 8.98 -8.49 4.88
N ARG A 59 8.54 -7.77 3.85
CA ARG A 59 9.43 -7.05 2.92
C ARG A 59 9.68 -5.60 3.29
N VAL A 60 8.76 -4.99 4.02
CA VAL A 60 8.80 -3.55 4.32
C VAL A 60 8.93 -3.32 5.81
N LYS A 61 9.85 -2.42 6.18
CA LYS A 61 10.04 -2.02 7.58
C LYS A 61 8.75 -1.42 8.14
N LEU A 62 8.46 -1.73 9.41
CA LEU A 62 7.22 -1.33 10.08
C LEU A 62 6.97 0.19 10.05
N GLY A 63 8.02 1.00 10.13
CA GLY A 63 7.91 2.47 10.05
C GLY A 63 7.35 2.96 8.71
N HIS A 64 7.79 2.37 7.58
CA HIS A 64 7.28 2.74 6.26
C HIS A 64 5.82 2.31 6.08
N LEU A 65 5.44 1.13 6.60
CA LEU A 65 4.04 0.70 6.61
C LEU A 65 3.16 1.63 7.43
N ALA A 66 3.67 2.11 8.58
CA ALA A 66 2.95 3.05 9.42
C ALA A 66 2.74 4.39 8.71
N SER A 67 3.78 4.93 8.06
CA SER A 67 3.68 6.14 7.23
C SER A 67 2.70 5.97 6.08
N TYR A 68 2.76 4.85 5.36
CA TYR A 68 1.83 4.54 4.26
C TYR A 68 0.37 4.49 4.73
N LEU A 69 0.13 3.92 5.91
CA LEU A 69 -1.21 3.83 6.51
C LEU A 69 -1.67 5.13 7.20
N GLY A 70 -0.84 6.17 7.24
CA GLY A 70 -1.14 7.44 7.88
C GLY A 70 -1.25 7.36 9.41
N ILE A 71 -0.47 6.48 10.05
CA ILE A 71 -0.51 6.24 11.50
C ILE A 71 0.88 6.13 12.11
N THR A 72 0.96 6.17 13.45
CA THR A 72 2.23 5.92 14.15
C THR A 72 2.59 4.43 14.13
N GLN A 73 3.90 4.14 14.22
CA GLN A 73 4.41 2.77 14.31
C GLN A 73 3.85 2.02 15.53
N GLU A 74 3.62 2.72 16.64
CA GLU A 74 2.95 2.17 17.84
C GLU A 74 1.50 1.78 17.54
N THR A 75 0.74 2.65 16.87
CA THR A 75 -0.65 2.36 16.47
C THR A 75 -0.73 1.17 15.54
N LEU A 76 0.17 1.09 14.56
CA LEU A 76 0.27 -0.07 13.68
C LEU A 76 0.59 -1.36 14.46
N SER A 77 1.48 -1.29 15.45
CA SER A 77 1.81 -2.44 16.30
C SER A 77 0.59 -2.97 17.05
N ARG A 78 -0.25 -2.07 17.60
CA ARG A 78 -1.51 -2.44 18.25
C ARG A 78 -2.51 -3.07 17.27
N ILE A 79 -2.66 -2.49 16.07
CA ILE A 79 -3.54 -3.02 15.02
C ILE A 79 -3.14 -4.45 14.62
N ARG A 80 -1.84 -4.71 14.42
CA ARG A 80 -1.32 -6.05 14.09
C ARG A 80 -1.64 -7.09 15.16
N ALA A 81 -1.51 -6.72 16.45
CA ALA A 81 -1.85 -7.59 17.56
C ALA A 81 -3.35 -7.94 17.56
N ARG A 82 -4.23 -6.93 17.38
CA ARG A 82 -5.68 -7.11 17.28
C ARG A 82 -6.07 -8.01 16.11
N HIS A 83 -5.50 -7.76 14.93
CA HIS A 83 -5.77 -8.56 13.73
C HIS A 83 -5.43 -10.04 13.95
N ARG A 84 -4.25 -10.34 14.51
CA ARG A 84 -3.84 -11.72 14.82
C ARG A 84 -4.81 -12.43 15.77
N ASN A 85 -5.32 -11.72 16.78
CA ASN A 85 -6.29 -12.27 17.72
C ASN A 85 -7.65 -12.53 17.05
N GLN A 86 -8.09 -11.66 16.14
CA GLN A 86 -9.32 -11.88 15.37
C GLN A 86 -9.20 -13.07 14.41
N GLN A 87 -8.05 -13.24 13.75
CA GLN A 87 -7.79 -14.39 12.87
C GLN A 87 -7.82 -15.72 13.64
N ARG A 88 -7.24 -15.77 14.85
CA ARG A 88 -7.30 -16.94 15.74
C ARG A 88 -8.72 -17.27 16.19
N ARG A 89 -9.52 -16.25 16.52
CA ARG A 89 -10.93 -16.44 16.91
C ARG A 89 -11.82 -16.93 15.76
N ARG A 90 -11.48 -16.61 14.51
CA ARG A 90 -12.20 -17.07 13.31
C ARG A 90 -11.91 -18.52 12.92
N HIS A 91 -10.79 -19.11 13.40
CA HIS A 91 -10.43 -20.51 13.16
C HIS A 91 -10.23 -21.30 14.47
N PRO A 92 -11.30 -21.59 15.23
CA PRO A 92 -11.19 -22.24 16.54
C PRO A 92 -10.95 -23.77 16.53
N ALA A 93 -10.72 -24.42 15.38
CA ALA A 93 -10.84 -25.89 15.28
C ALA A 93 -9.75 -26.61 14.45
N GLN A 94 -8.47 -26.33 14.70
CA GLN A 94 -7.35 -27.16 14.19
C GLN A 94 -6.26 -27.44 15.24
N GLU A 95 -6.60 -27.35 16.52
CA GLU A 95 -5.76 -27.83 17.63
C GLU A 95 -6.50 -28.97 18.35
N ILE A 96 -6.55 -30.15 17.70
CA ILE A 96 -6.76 -31.46 18.34
C ILE A 96 -5.78 -32.43 17.68
#